data_AF-A0A949GDM8-F1
#
_entry.id   AF-A0A949GDM8-F1
#
_cell.length_a   1.000
_cell.length_b   1.000
_cell.length_c   1.000
_cell.angle_alpha   90.00
_cell.angle_beta   90.00
_cell.angle_gamma   90.00
#
_symmetry.space_group_name_H-M   'P 1'
#
loop_
_entity.id
_entity.type
_entity.pdbx_description
1 polymer ?
#
loop_
_entity_poly.entity_id
_entity_poly.type
_entity_poly.pdbx_seq_one_letter_code
_entity_poly.pdbx_strand_id
1 'polypeptide(L)' 'MLQMALTFLVLALIAGLFGFGGIAVVSAEMAKILFLVFIVLFLVSATVHALKGRSPSM' A
#
# COMPACT_ATOMS: atom_id res chain seq x y z
N MET A 1 -4.85 -29.42 -3.31
CA MET A 1 -4.27 -28.06 -3.45
C MET A 1 -4.32 -27.54 -4.88
N LEU A 2 -3.85 -28.30 -5.88
CA LEU A 2 -3.93 -27.95 -7.31
C LEU A 2 -5.34 -27.58 -7.80
N GLN A 3 -6.37 -28.32 -7.38
CA GLN A 3 -7.75 -28.05 -7.81
C GLN A 3 -8.27 -26.68 -7.34
N MET A 4 -8.03 -26.30 -6.08
CA MET A 4 -8.41 -24.96 -5.58
C MET A 4 -7.61 -23.85 -6.25
N ALA A 5 -6.31 -24.06 -6.49
CA ALA A 5 -5.49 -23.08 -7.19
C ALA A 5 -6.00 -22.83 -8.62
N LEU A 6 -6.40 -23.89 -9.34
CA LEU A 6 -7.03 -23.80 -10.67
C LEU A 6 -8.38 -23.07 -10.61
N THR A 7 -9.22 -23.37 -9.62
CA THR A 7 -10.50 -22.66 -9.44
C THR A 7 -10.28 -21.17 -9.17
N PHE A 8 -9.35 -20.81 -8.29
CA PHE A 8 -9.02 -19.42 -7.99
C PHE A 8 -8.39 -18.70 -9.19
N LEU A 9 -7.57 -19.39 -9.99
CA LEU A 9 -7.00 -18.83 -11.21
C LEU A 9 -8.09 -18.43 -12.21
N VAL A 10 -9.06 -19.32 -12.45
CA VAL A 10 -10.18 -19.03 -13.35
C VAL A 10 -11.04 -17.88 -12.82
N LEU A 11 -11.36 -17.90 -11.51
CA LEU A 11 -12.11 -16.81 -10.88
C LEU A 11 -11.39 -15.46 -10.97
N ALA A 12 -10.07 -15.43 -10.79
CA ALA A 12 -9.28 -14.20 -10.91
C ALA A 12 -9.27 -13.65 -12.35
N LEU A 13 -9.17 -14.51 -13.36
CA LEU A 13 -9.24 -14.10 -14.77
C LEU A 13 -10.62 -13.55 -15.13
N ILE A 14 -11.68 -14.23 -14.69
CA ILE A 14 -13.07 -13.79 -14.86
C ILE A 14 -13.24 -12.41 -14.19
N ALA A 15 -12.89 -12.28 -12.91
CA ALA A 15 -13.01 -11.03 -12.19
C ALA A 15 -12.19 -9.89 -12.84
N GLY A 16 -10.97 -10.20 -13.30
CA GLY A 16 -10.11 -9.34 -14.11
C GLY A 16 -10.82 -8.77 -15.34
N LEU A 17 -11.44 -9.66 -16.12
CA LEU A 17 -12.14 -9.31 -17.36
C LEU A 17 -13.46 -8.58 -17.13
N PHE A 18 -14.19 -8.92 -16.06
CA PHE A 18 -15.52 -8.37 -15.75
C PHE A 18 -15.52 -7.00 -15.05
N GLY A 19 -14.37 -6.43 -14.69
CA GLY A 19 -14.34 -5.04 -14.21
C GLY A 19 -13.40 -4.71 -13.06
N PHE A 20 -12.43 -5.56 -12.75
CA PHE A 20 -11.38 -5.22 -11.77
C PHE A 20 -10.61 -3.92 -12.11
N GLY A 21 -10.66 -3.46 -13.37
CA GLY A 21 -10.08 -2.19 -13.80
C GLY A 21 -10.64 -0.96 -13.07
N GLY A 22 -11.94 -0.92 -12.74
CA GLY A 22 -12.53 0.22 -12.03
C GLY A 22 -12.05 0.33 -10.58
N ILE A 23 -11.94 -0.82 -9.89
CA ILE A 23 -11.43 -0.90 -8.52
C ILE A 23 -9.93 -0.63 -8.48
N ALA A 24 -9.19 -1.09 -9.50
CA ALA A 24 -7.76 -0.84 -9.61
C ALA A 24 -7.44 0.66 -9.70
N VAL A 25 -8.25 1.44 -10.43
CA VAL A 25 -8.09 2.89 -10.53
C VAL A 25 -8.33 3.58 -9.19
N VAL A 26 -9.43 3.27 -8.50
CA VAL A 26 -9.73 3.85 -7.18
C VAL A 26 -8.66 3.46 -6.15
N SER A 27 -8.19 2.22 -6.19
CA SER A 27 -7.13 1.72 -5.30
C SER A 27 -5.79 2.41 -5.58
N ALA A 28 -5.46 2.66 -6.85
CA ALA A 28 -4.25 3.38 -7.24
C ALA A 28 -4.27 4.83 -6.74
N GLU A 29 -5.40 5.53 -6.87
CA GLU A 29 -5.56 6.89 -6.33
C GLU A 29 -5.46 6.92 -4.79
N MET A 30 -6.07 5.94 -4.10
CA MET A 30 -5.96 5.84 -2.64
C MET A 30 -4.51 5.56 -2.19
N ALA A 31 -3.80 4.67 -2.88
CA ALA A 31 -2.40 4.37 -2.61
C ALA A 31 -1.50 5.61 -2.77
N LYS A 32 -1.78 6.45 -3.77
CA LYS A 32 -1.06 7.71 -4.01
C LYS A 32 -1.24 8.70 -2.85
N ILE A 33 -2.46 8.82 -2.31
CA ILE A 33 -2.72 9.66 -1.13
C ILE A 33 -1.94 9.14 0.08
N LEU A 34 -2.01 7.84 0.36
CA LEU A 34 -1.28 7.22 1.48
C LEU A 34 0.23 7.37 1.34
N PHE A 35 0.77 7.21 0.14
CA PHE A 35 2.19 7.40 -0.15
C PHE A 35 2.63 8.84 0.14
N LEU A 36 1.83 9.83 -0.26
CA LEU A 36 2.13 11.24 0.02
C LEU A 36 2.06 11.55 1.51
N VAL A 37 1.04 11.05 2.22
CA VAL A 37 0.94 11.17 3.68
C VAL A 37 2.16 10.54 4.36
N PHE A 38 2.58 9.36 3.91
CA PHE A 38 3.76 8.68 4.45
C PHE A 38 5.03 9.50 4.23
N ILE A 39 5.21 10.13 3.07
CA ILE A 39 6.35 11.03 2.81
C ILE A 39 6.33 12.21 3.79
N VAL A 40 5.19 12.86 3.98
CA VAL A 40 5.07 14.00 4.90
C VAL A 40 5.41 13.57 6.33
N LEU A 41 4.81 12.47 6.80
CA LEU A 41 5.08 11.93 8.13
C LEU A 41 6.54 11.49 8.28
N PHE A 42 7.12 10.87 7.25
CA PHE A 42 8.52 10.50 7.23
C PHE A 42 9.42 11.72 7.33
N LEU A 43 9.13 12.79 6.60
CA LEU A 43 9.90 14.04 6.67
C LEU A 43 9.81 14.67 8.07
N VAL A 44 8.62 14.72 8.65
CA VAL A 44 8.41 15.22 10.01
C VAL A 44 9.14 14.35 11.03
N SER A 45 8.99 13.03 10.95
CA SER A 45 9.66 12.09 11.86
C SER A 45 11.17 12.16 11.72
N ALA A 46 11.69 12.22 10.49
CA ALA A 46 13.11 12.31 10.20
C ALA A 46 13.70 13.62 10.68
N THR A 47 13.01 14.75 10.48
CA THR A 47 13.45 16.06 10.99
C THR A 47 13.37 16.10 12.52
N VAL A 48 12.30 15.61 13.13
CA VAL A 48 12.19 15.52 14.60
C VAL A 48 13.28 14.62 15.18
N HIS A 49 13.57 13.46 14.56
CA HIS A 49 14.61 12.55 15.01
C HIS A 49 16.02 13.12 14.81
N ALA A 50 16.26 13.76 13.66
CA ALA A 50 17.53 14.42 13.36
C ALA A 50 17.80 15.61 14.30
N LEU A 51 16.75 16.38 14.65
CA LEU A 51 16.82 17.48 15.62
C LEU A 51 16.89 16.96 17.07
N LYS A 52 16.24 15.85 17.38
CA LYS A 52 16.32 15.14 18.67
C LYS A 52 17.56 14.23 18.76
N GLY A 53 18.64 14.63 18.10
CA GLY A 53 19.95 14.01 18.27
C GLY A 53 20.34 14.03 19.75
N ARG A 54 20.36 12.84 20.37
CA ARG A 54 20.91 12.48 21.69
C ARG A 54 20.20 13.07 22.93
N SER A 55 19.32 12.27 23.52
CA SER A 55 19.40 12.05 24.98
C SER A 55 19.06 10.60 25.28
N PRO A 56 20.06 9.72 25.43
CA PRO A 56 19.87 8.51 26.21
C PRO A 56 19.59 8.95 27.65
N SER A 57 18.31 8.97 28.05
CA SER A 57 17.98 9.03 29.47
C SER A 57 18.21 7.62 30.00
N MET A 58 19.33 7.47 30.72
CA MET A 58 19.61 6.35 31.60
C MET A 58 18.40 6.01 32.47
#